data_AF-A0A973HXK4-F1
#
_entry.id   AF-A0A973HXK4-F1
#
_cell.length_a   1.000
_cell.length_b   1.000
_cell.length_c   1.000
_cell.angle_alpha   90.00
_cell.angle_beta   90.00
_cell.angle_gamma   90.00
#
_symmetry.space_group_name_H-M   'P 1'
#
loop_
_entity.id
_entity.type
_entity.pdbx_description
1 polymer ?
#
loop_
_entity_poly.entity_id
_entity_poly.type
_entity_poly.pdbx_seq_one_letter_code
_entity_poly.pdbx_strand_id
1 'polypeptide(L)'
;MLASLVLAATLTADLPPLPSQVNDVIESNCVRCHSGDKPKGGLDLEVVLEDGADADLEDWRKIQLVLNSGEMPPEGEKAPTPGDREQAISNLQHWVRQLLEARPEDPGTVGARRLSRSELRKTLRDLTDIEIDVNRHLPADPSSDGFDNQGGALSLSPMIVERLFRIAE
;
A
#
# COMPACT_ATOMS: atom_id res chain seq x y z
N MET A 1 35.66 12.47 37.06
CA MET A 1 34.41 11.98 36.43
C MET A 1 34.19 12.79 35.17
N LEU A 2 34.59 12.25 34.01
CA LEU A 2 34.46 12.90 32.71
C LEU A 2 33.04 12.63 32.19
N ALA A 3 32.19 13.66 32.17
CA ALA A 3 30.88 13.59 31.56
C ALA A 3 31.06 13.61 30.03
N SER A 4 30.87 12.45 29.39
CA SER A 4 30.76 12.38 27.93
C SER A 4 29.37 12.85 27.52
N LEU A 5 29.33 13.99 26.84
CA LEU A 5 28.15 14.52 26.19
C LEU A 5 27.91 13.70 24.91
N VAL A 6 26.95 12.77 24.93
CA VAL A 6 26.50 12.08 23.73
C VAL A 6 25.62 13.04 22.94
N LEU A 7 26.15 13.56 21.83
CA LEU A 7 25.40 14.35 20.87
C LEU A 7 24.50 13.37 20.08
N ALA A 8 23.24 13.26 20.49
CA ALA A 8 22.24 12.56 19.71
C ALA A 8 21.94 13.38 18.45
N ALA A 9 22.56 13.01 17.33
CA ALA A 9 22.11 13.48 16.03
C ALA A 9 20.71 12.88 15.78
N THR A 10 19.67 13.69 15.97
CA THR A 10 18.33 13.39 15.47
C THR A 10 18.41 13.41 13.95
N LEU A 11 18.49 12.23 13.34
CA LEU A 11 18.29 12.05 11.92
C LEU A 11 16.81 12.30 11.65
N THR A 12 16.41 13.55 11.45
CA THR A 12 15.12 13.83 10.81
C THR A 12 15.24 13.29 9.40
N ALA A 13 14.57 12.17 9.10
CA ALA A 13 14.41 11.74 7.73
C ALA A 13 13.64 12.87 7.02
N ASP A 14 14.35 13.63 6.20
CA ASP A 14 13.76 14.72 5.43
C ASP A 14 12.87 14.07 4.38
N LEU A 15 11.55 14.16 4.55
CA LEU A 15 10.62 13.53 3.62
C LEU A 15 10.76 14.19 2.25
N PRO A 16 10.64 13.43 1.14
CA PRO A 16 10.83 14.00 -0.19
C PRO A 16 9.77 15.08 -0.46
N PRO A 17 10.13 16.23 -1.03
CA PRO A 17 9.15 17.27 -1.37
C PRO A 17 8.24 16.82 -2.51
N LEU A 18 7.00 17.31 -2.51
CA LEU A 18 6.03 17.04 -3.58
C LEU A 18 6.59 17.54 -4.94
N PRO A 19 6.52 16.75 -6.03
CA PRO A 19 6.99 17.19 -7.34
C PRO A 19 6.15 18.37 -7.85
N SER A 20 6.82 19.43 -8.32
CA SER A 20 6.14 20.66 -8.78
C SER A 20 5.08 20.41 -9.85
N GLN A 21 5.36 19.52 -10.81
CA GLN A 21 4.41 19.16 -11.86
C GLN A 21 3.12 18.51 -11.32
N VAL A 22 3.22 17.75 -10.22
CA VAL A 22 2.05 17.18 -9.55
C VAL A 22 1.26 18.30 -8.89
N ASN A 23 1.95 19.20 -8.18
CA ASN A 23 1.33 20.39 -7.58
C ASN A 23 0.60 21.24 -8.62
N ASP A 24 1.27 21.58 -9.74
CA ASP A 24 0.73 22.42 -10.81
C ASP A 24 -0.56 21.84 -11.41
N VAL A 25 -0.60 20.51 -11.61
CA VAL A 25 -1.80 19.81 -12.09
C VAL A 25 -2.93 19.88 -11.06
N ILE A 26 -2.64 19.67 -9.78
CA ILE A 26 -3.64 19.69 -8.71
C ILE A 26 -4.19 21.12 -8.53
N GLU A 27 -3.33 22.13 -8.44
CA GLU A 27 -3.73 23.53 -8.30
C GLU A 27 -4.57 24.01 -9.50
N SER A 28 -4.14 23.70 -10.72
CA SER A 28 -4.77 24.22 -11.93
C SER A 28 -6.12 23.59 -12.26
N ASN A 29 -6.39 22.38 -11.78
CA ASN A 29 -7.52 21.56 -12.25
C ASN A 29 -8.42 21.05 -11.12
N CYS A 30 -7.92 20.94 -9.88
CA CYS A 30 -8.63 20.25 -8.79
C CYS A 30 -9.05 21.18 -7.64
N VAL A 31 -8.14 22.06 -7.19
CA VAL A 31 -8.31 22.87 -5.95
C VAL A 31 -9.63 23.63 -5.93
N ARG A 32 -10.03 24.26 -7.04
CA ARG A 32 -11.26 25.06 -7.14
C ARG A 32 -12.54 24.34 -6.64
N CYS A 33 -12.61 23.01 -6.75
CA CYS A 33 -13.77 22.22 -6.29
C CYS A 33 -13.53 21.49 -4.97
N HIS A 34 -12.27 21.30 -4.59
CA HIS A 34 -11.82 20.44 -3.50
C HIS A 34 -11.03 21.26 -2.49
N SER A 35 -11.50 22.47 -2.15
CA SER A 35 -10.92 23.29 -1.08
C SER A 35 -11.98 24.16 -0.40
N GLY A 36 -11.58 24.87 0.66
CA GLY A 36 -12.41 25.80 1.42
C GLY A 36 -13.39 25.11 2.38
N ASP A 37 -14.42 25.84 2.85
CA ASP A 37 -15.31 25.38 3.95
C ASP A 37 -16.08 24.08 3.67
N LYS A 38 -16.29 23.71 2.40
CA LYS A 38 -17.07 22.53 1.97
C LYS A 38 -16.45 21.88 0.73
N PRO A 39 -15.30 21.22 0.88
CA PRO A 39 -14.61 20.61 -0.25
C PRO A 39 -15.42 19.42 -0.79
N LYS A 40 -15.54 19.30 -2.11
CA LYS A 40 -16.22 18.14 -2.71
C LYS A 40 -15.47 16.86 -2.39
N GLY A 41 -16.19 15.75 -2.28
CA GLY A 41 -15.60 14.44 -1.98
C GLY A 41 -14.93 14.34 -0.61
N GLY A 42 -15.10 15.33 0.27
CA GLY A 42 -14.50 15.34 1.62
C GLY A 42 -12.97 15.42 1.59
N LEU A 43 -12.38 16.01 0.55
CA LEU A 43 -10.93 16.13 0.36
C LEU A 43 -10.56 17.60 0.19
N ASP A 44 -9.90 18.18 1.20
CA ASP A 44 -9.41 19.55 1.15
C ASP A 44 -7.97 19.58 0.63
N LEU A 45 -7.81 19.91 -0.64
CA LEU A 45 -6.54 19.96 -1.33
C LEU A 45 -5.66 21.14 -0.91
N GLU A 46 -6.20 22.20 -0.30
CA GLU A 46 -5.34 23.25 0.26
C GLU A 46 -4.55 22.70 1.44
N VAL A 47 -5.22 21.98 2.35
CA VAL A 47 -4.59 21.32 3.49
C VAL A 47 -3.64 20.22 3.03
N VAL A 48 -4.06 19.36 2.09
CA VAL A 48 -3.20 18.25 1.61
C VAL A 48 -1.94 18.76 0.91
N LEU A 49 -2.03 19.84 0.13
CA LEU A 49 -0.86 20.43 -0.53
C LEU A 49 0.06 21.16 0.45
N GLU A 50 -0.50 21.82 1.47
CA GLU A 50 0.26 22.45 2.54
C GLU A 50 1.04 21.43 3.37
N ASP A 51 0.37 20.35 3.80
CA ASP A 51 0.98 19.26 4.57
C ASP A 51 1.95 18.43 3.72
N GLY A 52 1.71 18.34 2.41
CA GLY A 52 2.61 17.68 1.47
C GLY A 52 2.93 16.24 1.87
N ALA A 53 4.19 15.98 2.20
CA ALA A 53 4.65 14.65 2.61
C ALA A 53 4.12 14.18 3.97
N ASP A 54 3.71 15.11 4.83
CA ASP A 54 3.14 14.83 6.15
C ASP A 54 1.63 14.56 6.11
N ALA A 55 0.97 14.82 4.97
CA ALA A 55 -0.45 14.53 4.80
C ALA A 55 -0.77 13.03 4.92
N ASP A 56 -2.06 12.72 5.12
CA ASP A 56 -2.54 11.34 5.14
C ASP A 56 -2.28 10.66 3.77
N LEU A 57 -1.66 9.47 3.81
CA LEU A 57 -1.40 8.67 2.61
C LEU A 57 -2.71 8.25 1.92
N GLU A 58 -3.81 8.13 2.65
CA GLU A 58 -5.11 7.84 2.07
C GLU A 58 -5.57 8.96 1.13
N ASP A 59 -5.27 10.22 1.44
CA ASP A 59 -5.63 11.35 0.59
C ASP A 59 -4.79 11.38 -0.69
N TRP A 60 -3.49 11.12 -0.60
CA TRP A 60 -2.64 10.93 -1.78
C TRP A 60 -3.09 9.76 -2.65
N ARG A 61 -3.57 8.67 -2.04
CA ARG A 61 -4.15 7.53 -2.74
C ARG A 61 -5.43 7.90 -3.48
N LYS A 62 -6.32 8.70 -2.88
CA LYS A 62 -7.53 9.21 -3.55
C LYS A 62 -7.17 10.06 -4.76
N ILE A 63 -6.21 10.98 -4.62
CA ILE A 63 -5.72 11.83 -5.72
C ILE A 63 -5.18 10.97 -6.85
N GLN A 64 -4.34 9.98 -6.53
CA GLN A 64 -3.80 9.05 -7.52
C GLN A 64 -4.91 8.27 -8.24
N LEU A 65 -5.92 7.76 -7.52
CA LEU A 65 -7.05 7.04 -8.11
C LEU A 65 -7.81 7.93 -9.11
N VAL A 66 -8.11 9.17 -8.71
CA VAL A 66 -8.83 10.13 -9.55
C VAL A 66 -8.03 10.47 -10.80
N LEU A 67 -6.73 10.74 -10.68
CA LEU A 67 -5.86 11.00 -11.83
C LEU A 67 -5.83 9.82 -12.81
N ASN A 68 -5.74 8.58 -12.30
CA ASN A 68 -5.76 7.38 -13.14
C ASN A 68 -7.11 7.15 -13.84
N SER A 69 -8.23 7.45 -13.16
CA SER A 69 -9.57 7.28 -13.73
C SER A 69 -9.84 8.24 -14.89
N GLY A 70 -9.28 9.45 -14.84
CA GLY A 70 -9.60 10.53 -15.78
C GLY A 70 -11.04 11.04 -15.69
N GLU A 71 -11.81 10.63 -14.67
CA GLU A 71 -13.20 11.06 -14.45
C GLU A 71 -13.32 12.51 -13.97
N MET A 72 -12.23 13.06 -13.43
CA MET A 72 -12.13 14.46 -13.03
C MET A 72 -11.16 15.21 -13.93
N PRO A 73 -11.36 16.53 -14.11
CA PRO A 73 -12.48 17.34 -13.59
C PRO A 73 -13.83 17.08 -14.30
N PRO A 74 -14.97 17.50 -13.73
CA PRO A 74 -16.28 17.30 -14.35
C PRO A 74 -16.40 18.06 -15.67
N GLU A 75 -17.37 17.67 -16.49
CA GLU A 75 -17.60 18.28 -17.80
C GLU A 75 -17.78 19.82 -17.70
N GLY A 76 -17.14 20.55 -18.61
CA GLY A 76 -17.13 22.01 -18.61
C GLY A 76 -16.02 22.63 -17.76
N GLU A 77 -15.27 21.84 -17.00
CA GLU A 77 -14.11 22.31 -16.25
C GLU A 77 -12.79 22.07 -16.98
N LYS A 78 -11.78 22.87 -16.63
CA LYS A 78 -10.45 22.76 -17.21
C LYS A 78 -9.82 21.43 -16.79
N ALA A 79 -9.66 20.52 -17.75
CA ALA A 79 -8.94 19.26 -17.54
C ALA A 79 -7.44 19.40 -17.87
N PRO A 80 -6.56 18.65 -17.18
CA PRO A 80 -5.16 18.55 -17.59
C PRO A 80 -5.05 17.92 -18.98
N THR A 81 -3.99 18.28 -19.72
CA THR A 81 -3.71 17.60 -20.99
C THR A 81 -3.38 16.12 -20.73
N PRO A 82 -3.59 15.22 -21.71
CA PRO A 82 -3.23 13.81 -21.53
C PRO A 82 -1.77 13.61 -21.11
N GLY A 83 -0.84 14.37 -21.69
CA GLY A 83 0.59 14.31 -21.35
C GLY A 83 0.87 14.80 -19.94
N ASP A 84 0.30 15.93 -19.52
CA ASP A 84 0.49 16.45 -18.16
C ASP A 84 -0.08 15.48 -17.11
N ARG A 85 -1.24 14.87 -17.40
CA ARG A 85 -1.87 13.88 -16.53
C ARG A 85 -1.00 12.63 -16.39
N GLU A 86 -0.52 12.08 -17.50
CA GLU A 86 0.36 10.89 -17.50
C GLU A 86 1.66 11.16 -16.73
N GLN A 87 2.27 12.32 -16.95
CA GLN A 87 3.49 12.72 -16.26
C GLN A 87 3.24 12.91 -14.75
N ALA A 88 2.14 13.56 -14.37
CA ALA A 88 1.75 13.73 -12.98
C ALA A 88 1.49 12.38 -12.28
N ILE A 89 0.82 11.44 -12.95
CA ILE A 89 0.61 10.08 -12.41
C ILE A 89 1.96 9.40 -12.15
N SER A 90 2.86 9.42 -13.14
CA SER A 90 4.19 8.80 -13.02
C SER A 90 5.00 9.41 -11.88
N ASN A 91 5.02 10.74 -11.78
CA ASN A 91 5.76 11.45 -10.75
C ASN A 91 5.16 11.22 -9.35
N LEU A 92 3.84 11.28 -9.22
CA LEU A 92 3.15 11.01 -7.95
C LEU A 92 3.42 9.58 -7.48
N GLN A 93 3.35 8.60 -8.39
CA GLN A 93 3.70 7.21 -8.07
C GLN A 93 5.13 7.05 -7.58
N HIS A 94 6.08 7.72 -8.22
CA HIS A 94 7.48 7.65 -7.81
C HIS A 94 7.73 8.36 -6.48
N TRP A 95 7.09 9.50 -6.26
CA TRP A 95 7.19 10.25 -5.02
C TRP A 95 6.57 9.52 -3.84
N VAL A 96 5.38 8.93 -3.98
CA VAL A 96 4.75 8.12 -2.93
C VAL A 96 5.63 6.92 -2.55
N ARG A 97 6.32 6.28 -3.51
CA ARG A 97 7.29 5.22 -3.19
C ARG A 97 8.43 5.73 -2.32
N GLN A 98 9.05 6.85 -2.69
CA GLN A 98 10.12 7.46 -1.91
C GLN A 98 9.63 7.88 -0.52
N LEU A 99 8.40 8.41 -0.44
CA LEU A 99 7.78 8.79 0.82
C LEU A 99 7.61 7.59 1.76
N LEU A 100 7.12 6.46 1.24
CA LEU A 100 6.96 5.23 2.01
C LEU A 100 8.31 4.65 2.46
N GLU A 101 9.33 4.70 1.60
CA GLU A 101 10.69 4.27 1.95
C GLU A 101 11.34 5.15 3.03
N ALA A 102 10.98 6.44 3.09
CA ALA A 102 11.49 7.39 4.07
C ALA A 102 10.72 7.37 5.40
N ARG A 103 9.50 6.84 5.44
CA ARG A 103 8.70 6.76 6.68
C ARG A 103 9.26 5.65 7.60
N PRO A 104 9.40 5.92 8.91
CA PRO A 104 10.01 4.99 9.86
C PRO A 104 9.14 3.74 10.14
N GLU A 105 7.85 3.79 9.83
CA GLU A 105 6.92 2.67 9.95
C GLU A 105 6.87 1.87 8.63
N ASP A 106 7.96 1.19 8.28
CA ASP A 106 7.91 0.14 7.27
C ASP A 106 7.17 -1.07 7.88
N PRO A 107 5.95 -1.43 7.42
CA PRO A 107 5.25 -2.63 7.89
C PRO A 107 6.01 -3.93 7.54
N GLY A 108 7.11 -3.82 6.78
CA GLY A 108 7.95 -4.90 6.31
C GLY A 108 7.49 -5.43 4.96
N THR A 109 8.34 -6.24 4.35
CA THR A 109 7.98 -6.92 3.09
C THR A 109 6.89 -7.97 3.32
N VAL A 110 5.86 -7.96 2.48
CA VAL A 110 4.88 -9.06 2.44
C VAL A 110 5.55 -10.28 1.81
N GLY A 111 6.05 -11.18 2.66
CA GLY A 111 6.63 -12.44 2.22
C GLY A 111 5.60 -13.34 1.53
N ALA A 112 6.04 -14.09 0.53
CA ALA A 112 5.22 -15.15 -0.04
C ALA A 112 4.87 -16.17 1.06
N ARG A 113 3.57 -16.42 1.24
CA ARG A 113 3.05 -17.40 2.20
C ARG A 113 2.47 -18.60 1.47
N ARG A 114 2.46 -19.75 2.13
CA ARG A 114 1.62 -20.88 1.71
C ARG A 114 0.16 -20.67 2.13
N LEU A 115 -0.73 -21.47 1.55
CA LEU A 115 -2.08 -21.65 2.06
C LEU A 115 -2.05 -22.35 3.44
N SER A 116 -2.93 -21.95 4.35
CA SER A 116 -3.21 -22.73 5.57
C SER A 116 -3.81 -24.08 5.19
N ARG A 117 -3.80 -25.08 6.07
CA ARG A 117 -4.47 -26.38 5.82
C ARG A 117 -5.95 -26.17 5.49
N SER A 118 -6.59 -25.25 6.21
CA SER A 118 -7.99 -24.90 6.01
C SER A 118 -8.25 -24.25 4.65
N GLU A 119 -7.33 -23.43 4.16
CA GLU A 119 -7.39 -22.85 2.82
C GLU A 119 -7.11 -23.92 1.76
N LEU A 120 -6.00 -24.65 1.87
CA LEU A 120 -5.59 -25.68 0.91
C LEU A 120 -6.67 -26.74 0.70
N ARG A 121 -7.27 -27.26 1.77
CA ARG A 121 -8.36 -28.24 1.67
C ARG A 121 -9.57 -27.70 0.91
N LYS A 122 -9.96 -26.45 1.18
CA LYS A 122 -11.09 -25.81 0.48
C LYS A 122 -10.73 -25.58 -0.98
N THR A 123 -9.54 -25.05 -1.27
CA THR A 123 -9.07 -24.81 -2.62
C THR A 123 -8.99 -26.10 -3.45
N LEU A 124 -8.47 -27.20 -2.88
CA LEU A 124 -8.44 -28.49 -3.57
C LEU A 124 -9.86 -28.96 -3.89
N ARG A 125 -10.76 -28.95 -2.90
CA ARG A 125 -12.17 -29.32 -3.11
C ARG A 125 -12.84 -28.44 -4.17
N ASP A 126 -12.67 -27.12 -4.10
CA ASP A 126 -13.36 -26.19 -4.98
C ASP A 126 -12.83 -26.26 -6.43
N LEU A 127 -11.55 -26.57 -6.62
CA LEU A 127 -10.93 -26.65 -7.95
C LEU A 127 -11.00 -28.04 -8.58
N THR A 128 -10.99 -29.11 -7.79
CA THR A 128 -10.89 -30.49 -8.30
C THR A 128 -12.04 -31.39 -7.89
N ASP A 129 -12.91 -30.94 -6.99
CA ASP A 129 -13.99 -31.72 -6.35
C ASP A 129 -13.47 -32.94 -5.54
N ILE A 130 -12.17 -32.96 -5.21
CA ILE A 130 -11.55 -34.03 -4.43
C ILE A 130 -11.40 -33.59 -2.97
N GLU A 131 -11.89 -34.41 -2.05
CA GLU A 131 -11.70 -34.20 -0.61
C GLU A 131 -10.47 -34.96 -0.10
N ILE A 132 -9.43 -34.21 0.29
CA ILE A 132 -8.20 -34.75 0.88
C ILE A 132 -8.10 -34.33 2.34
N ASP A 133 -7.79 -35.29 3.23
CA ASP A 133 -7.50 -35.02 4.64
C ASP A 133 -6.07 -34.47 4.82
N VAL A 134 -5.90 -33.19 4.48
CA VAL A 134 -4.62 -32.48 4.57
C VAL A 134 -4.01 -32.51 5.98
N ASN A 135 -4.80 -32.73 7.03
CA ASN A 135 -4.32 -32.77 8.41
C ASN A 135 -3.41 -33.96 8.70
N ARG A 136 -3.51 -35.04 7.90
CA ARG A 136 -2.62 -36.20 8.01
C ARG A 136 -1.25 -35.94 7.38
N HIS A 137 -1.19 -34.99 6.45
CA HIS A 137 -0.01 -34.76 5.62
C HIS A 137 0.76 -33.51 6.03
N LEU A 138 0.09 -32.49 6.59
CA LEU A 138 0.72 -31.23 6.99
C LEU A 138 0.67 -31.03 8.52
N PRO A 139 1.72 -30.42 9.11
CA PRO A 139 1.69 -30.03 10.51
C PRO A 139 0.62 -28.97 10.76
N ALA A 140 0.25 -28.78 12.04
CA ALA A 140 -0.68 -27.74 12.41
C ALA A 140 -0.15 -26.35 12.03
N ASP A 141 -1.03 -25.51 11.50
CA ASP A 141 -0.72 -24.12 11.23
C ASP A 141 -0.66 -23.33 12.54
N PRO A 142 0.28 -22.40 12.68
CA PRO A 142 0.30 -21.47 13.81
C PRO A 142 -0.96 -20.61 13.80
N SER A 143 -1.68 -20.59 14.92
CA SER A 143 -2.89 -19.81 15.11
C SER A 143 -2.71 -18.72 16.16
N SER A 144 -3.19 -17.51 15.87
CA SER A 144 -3.34 -16.40 16.83
C SER A 144 -4.78 -15.92 16.75
N ASP A 145 -5.38 -15.57 17.89
CA ASP A 145 -6.72 -15.00 17.97
C ASP A 145 -7.81 -15.83 17.26
N GLY A 146 -7.58 -17.15 17.12
CA GLY A 146 -8.48 -18.07 16.43
C GLY A 146 -8.31 -18.14 14.91
N PHE A 147 -7.34 -17.43 14.33
CA PHE A 147 -7.06 -17.41 12.89
C PHE A 147 -5.82 -18.23 12.54
N ASP A 148 -5.93 -19.08 11.51
CA ASP A 148 -4.86 -19.96 11.01
C ASP A 148 -4.20 -19.49 9.69
N ASN A 149 -4.57 -18.30 9.21
CA ASN A 149 -4.20 -17.75 7.89
C ASN A 149 -3.19 -16.59 7.97
N GLN A 150 -2.42 -16.51 9.06
CA GLN A 150 -1.47 -15.43 9.30
C GLN A 150 -0.23 -15.54 8.39
N GLY A 151 -0.05 -14.56 7.49
CA GLY A 151 0.98 -14.62 6.46
C GLY A 151 2.41 -14.72 6.97
N GLY A 152 2.76 -13.96 8.01
CA GLY A 152 4.11 -14.01 8.61
C GLY A 152 4.47 -15.35 9.25
N ALA A 153 3.49 -16.18 9.57
CA ALA A 153 3.69 -17.47 10.22
C ALA A 153 3.58 -18.67 9.24
N LEU A 154 3.07 -18.45 8.03
CA LEU A 154 2.85 -19.49 7.01
C LEU A 154 3.98 -19.54 5.99
N SER A 155 5.18 -19.92 6.46
CA SER A 155 6.36 -20.06 5.61
C SER A 155 6.37 -21.37 4.80
N LEU A 156 7.13 -21.35 3.70
CA LEU A 156 7.25 -22.44 2.73
C LEU A 156 8.62 -23.13 2.91
N SER A 157 8.75 -23.94 3.97
CA SER A 157 9.99 -24.66 4.25
C SER A 157 10.15 -25.91 3.36
N PRO A 158 11.39 -26.42 3.14
CA PRO A 158 11.63 -27.63 2.35
C PRO A 158 10.78 -28.84 2.78
N MET A 159 10.57 -29.01 4.08
CA MET A 159 9.70 -30.07 4.63
C MET A 159 8.23 -29.90 4.20
N ILE A 160 7.72 -28.66 4.20
CA ILE A 160 6.36 -28.40 3.74
C ILE A 160 6.23 -28.71 2.26
N VAL A 161 7.20 -28.31 1.43
CA VAL A 161 7.22 -28.63 0.00
C VAL A 161 7.15 -30.13 -0.23
N GLU A 162 7.99 -30.91 0.46
CA GLU A 162 7.98 -32.38 0.35
C GLU A 162 6.62 -32.99 0.72
N ARG A 163 5.98 -32.49 1.79
CA ARG A 163 4.65 -32.94 2.21
C ARG A 163 3.56 -32.57 1.20
N LEU A 164 3.64 -31.40 0.57
CA LEU A 164 2.73 -31.00 -0.50
C LEU A 164 2.87 -31.91 -1.73
N PHE A 165 4.09 -32.30 -2.10
CA PHE A 165 4.31 -33.29 -3.17
C PHE A 165 3.67 -34.64 -2.83
N ARG A 166 3.81 -35.13 -1.60
CA ARG A 166 3.13 -36.37 -1.17
C ARG A 166 1.60 -36.31 -1.17
N ILE A 167 1.02 -35.11 -1.15
CA ILE A 167 -0.44 -34.94 -1.29
C ILE A 167 -0.85 -35.02 -2.77
N ALA A 168 0.06 -34.64 -3.68
CA ALA A 168 -0.20 -34.60 -5.11
C ALA A 168 0.04 -35.94 -5.83
N GLU A 169 0.79 -36.87 -5.21
CA GLU A 169 0.95 -38.27 -5.64
C GLU A 169 -0.28 -39.12 -5.29
#